data_AF-A0A534PJP2-F1
#
_entry.id   AF-A0A534PJP2-F1
#
_cell.length_a   1.000
_cell.length_b   1.000
_cell.length_c   1.000
_cell.angle_alpha   90.00
_cell.angle_beta   90.00
_cell.angle_gamma   90.00
#
_symmetry.space_group_name_H-M   'P 1'
#
loop_
_entity.id
_entity.type
_entity.pdbx_description
1 polymer ?
#
loop_
_entity_poly.entity_id
_entity_poly.type
_entity_poly.pdbx_seq_one_letter_code
_entity_poly.pdbx_strand_id
1 'polypeptide(L)'
;MSARNARFVLVPLATFLSLACGSAPPASSASQEQALTSSSASLGSASNFAVLSAAPLSGGAVTCTGATINGDVGSSGSAASIVRTGCIINGATVAPVASGVVNDFNSAYAALASQSCTQTINQAAFTDTALSVNPGVICFPAAATFTRTTLTLNGSATDTWLFKVGTSGTGALTGTGFSVVMAGGGNPCNVTWWIAQAVTMTTSNFNGTILAGAAITATVGTAGAFNGRALAKAAVTLTGGTLNGCTGGSIGGGGGDDDGEGDHDHDHDKDHHKCNQGRGNGREGCDPGNSDHHNGSNDEDGHGRGRGH
;
A
#
# COMPACT_ATOMS: atom_id res chain seq x y z
N MET A 1 -26.46 -33.56 -67.66
CA MET A 1 -27.11 -33.79 -66.35
C MET A 1 -27.55 -32.42 -65.82
N SER A 2 -28.71 -31.92 -66.26
CA SER A 2 -30.04 -32.09 -65.63
C SER A 2 -30.04 -31.53 -64.20
N ALA A 3 -30.46 -30.27 -64.02
CA ALA A 3 -31.83 -29.87 -63.61
C ALA A 3 -31.94 -29.76 -62.07
N ARG A 4 -32.60 -28.82 -61.41
CA ARG A 4 -33.50 -27.71 -61.78
C ARG A 4 -33.71 -26.85 -60.51
N ASN A 5 -33.84 -25.54 -60.68
CA ASN A 5 -34.50 -24.66 -59.72
C ASN A 5 -35.97 -25.07 -59.53
N ALA A 6 -36.50 -24.98 -58.30
CA ALA A 6 -37.93 -24.77 -58.07
C ALA A 6 -38.16 -23.99 -56.76
N ARG A 7 -39.17 -23.14 -56.82
CA ARG A 7 -39.49 -21.99 -55.95
C ARG A 7 -40.88 -22.22 -55.35
N PHE A 8 -41.10 -21.72 -54.12
CA PHE A 8 -42.40 -21.34 -53.49
C PHE A 8 -43.41 -22.48 -53.18
N VAL A 9 -44.17 -22.51 -52.05
CA VAL A 9 -45.35 -21.69 -51.69
C VAL A 9 -45.96 -22.14 -50.31
N LEU A 10 -46.47 -21.17 -49.50
CA LEU A 10 -47.54 -21.12 -48.44
C LEU A 10 -47.69 -22.10 -47.22
N VAL A 11 -47.53 -21.57 -45.98
CA VAL A 11 -48.54 -21.18 -44.91
C VAL A 11 -49.94 -21.87 -44.87
N PRO A 12 -50.73 -21.96 -43.75
CA PRO A 12 -50.53 -22.07 -42.28
C PRO A 12 -51.28 -23.29 -41.64
N LEU A 13 -51.11 -23.57 -40.33
CA LEU A 13 -52.23 -24.04 -39.49
C LEU A 13 -51.98 -23.80 -37.99
N ALA A 14 -52.92 -23.09 -37.36
CA ALA A 14 -53.03 -22.92 -35.92
C ALA A 14 -54.02 -23.94 -35.35
N THR A 15 -53.74 -24.47 -34.16
CA THR A 15 -54.78 -24.94 -33.23
C THR A 15 -54.27 -24.91 -31.79
N PHE A 16 -55.17 -24.42 -30.93
CA PHE A 16 -55.06 -24.06 -29.52
C PHE A 16 -55.28 -25.26 -28.56
N LEU A 17 -55.16 -24.95 -27.24
CA LEU A 17 -55.78 -25.57 -26.04
C LEU A 17 -54.83 -26.47 -25.23
N SER A 18 -54.62 -26.37 -23.91
CA SER A 18 -55.14 -25.53 -22.82
C SER A 18 -54.36 -25.84 -21.52
N LEU A 19 -54.37 -24.86 -20.60
CA LEU A 19 -54.23 -24.90 -19.12
C LEU A 19 -53.39 -26.00 -18.45
N ALA A 20 -52.34 -25.56 -17.75
CA ALA A 20 -52.07 -26.03 -16.40
C ALA A 20 -51.69 -24.84 -15.50
N CYS A 21 -52.53 -24.63 -14.49
CA CYS A 21 -52.36 -23.66 -13.41
C CYS A 21 -51.19 -24.11 -12.51
N GLY A 22 -50.27 -23.19 -12.22
CA GLY A 22 -49.18 -23.39 -11.28
C GLY A 22 -48.66 -22.05 -10.81
N SER A 23 -49.29 -21.51 -9.77
CA SER A 23 -48.87 -20.30 -9.08
C SER A 23 -47.52 -20.51 -8.38
N ALA A 24 -46.43 -20.11 -9.03
CA ALA A 24 -45.13 -19.95 -8.39
C ALA A 24 -45.08 -18.58 -7.69
N PRO A 25 -44.60 -18.48 -6.44
CA PRO A 25 -44.40 -17.20 -5.78
C PRO A 25 -43.32 -16.39 -6.54
N PRO A 26 -43.41 -15.05 -6.58
CA PRO A 26 -42.32 -14.25 -7.13
C PRO A 26 -41.08 -14.48 -6.27
N ALA A 27 -40.05 -15.09 -6.86
CA ALA A 27 -38.71 -15.08 -6.30
C ALA A 27 -38.32 -13.61 -6.13
N SER A 28 -38.32 -13.14 -4.88
CA SER A 28 -37.83 -11.83 -4.53
C SER A 28 -36.36 -11.81 -4.92
N SER A 29 -36.03 -11.09 -5.99
CA SER A 29 -34.66 -10.80 -6.37
C SER A 29 -34.06 -9.96 -5.25
N ALA A 30 -33.44 -10.62 -4.28
CA ALA A 30 -32.55 -9.96 -3.34
C ALA A 30 -31.43 -9.35 -4.19
N SER A 31 -31.53 -8.04 -4.41
CA SER A 31 -30.40 -7.21 -4.79
C SER A 31 -29.37 -7.40 -3.68
N GLN A 32 -28.39 -8.28 -3.92
CA GLN A 32 -27.19 -8.31 -3.13
C GLN A 32 -26.49 -6.98 -3.42
N GLU A 33 -26.70 -6.02 -2.53
CA GLU A 33 -25.80 -4.88 -2.37
C GLU A 33 -24.45 -5.48 -1.99
N GLN A 34 -23.63 -5.77 -2.99
CA GLN A 34 -22.23 -6.05 -2.79
C GLN A 34 -21.64 -4.77 -2.22
N ALA A 35 -21.50 -4.72 -0.90
CA ALA A 35 -20.59 -3.79 -0.27
C ALA A 35 -19.20 -4.10 -0.85
N LEU A 36 -18.75 -3.27 -1.80
CA LEU A 36 -17.37 -3.31 -2.27
C LEU A 36 -16.50 -2.81 -1.13
N THR A 37 -16.03 -3.72 -0.29
CA THR A 37 -14.89 -3.44 0.59
C THR A 37 -13.64 -3.44 -0.28
N SER A 38 -13.27 -2.25 -0.76
CA SER A 38 -11.95 -2.01 -1.36
C SER A 38 -10.89 -2.36 -0.32
N SER A 39 -10.08 -3.39 -0.58
CA SER A 39 -8.89 -3.66 0.23
C SER A 39 -7.97 -2.45 0.15
N SER A 40 -7.73 -1.78 1.28
CA SER A 40 -6.68 -0.77 1.36
C SER A 40 -5.34 -1.46 1.01
N ALA A 41 -4.59 -0.88 0.08
CA ALA A 41 -3.31 -1.47 -0.31
C ALA A 41 -2.25 -1.01 0.70
N SER A 42 -1.77 -1.89 1.56
CA SER A 42 -0.65 -1.54 2.43
C SER A 42 0.68 -1.69 1.68
N LEU A 43 1.57 -0.72 1.82
CA LEU A 43 2.96 -0.81 1.34
C LEU A 43 3.82 -1.76 2.20
N GLY A 44 3.33 -2.20 3.36
CA GLY A 44 4.10 -3.01 4.30
C GLY A 44 5.48 -2.40 4.57
N SER A 45 6.53 -3.21 4.50
CA SER A 45 7.91 -2.77 4.69
C SER A 45 8.45 -1.87 3.58
N ALA A 46 7.82 -1.82 2.39
CA ALA A 46 8.18 -0.88 1.34
C ALA A 46 7.86 0.57 1.71
N SER A 47 6.99 0.78 2.71
CA SER A 47 6.66 2.11 3.24
C SER A 47 7.81 2.82 3.94
N ASN A 48 8.89 2.13 4.28
CA ASN A 48 10.03 2.78 4.91
C ASN A 48 10.86 3.59 3.89
N PHE A 49 10.70 3.31 2.59
CA PHE A 49 11.53 3.88 1.55
C PHE A 49 10.89 5.09 0.87
N ALA A 50 11.63 6.19 0.77
CA ALA A 50 11.30 7.32 -0.09
C ALA A 50 11.59 6.99 -1.55
N VAL A 51 12.64 6.20 -1.81
CA VAL A 51 13.01 5.69 -3.13
C VAL A 51 13.25 4.20 -3.04
N LEU A 52 12.62 3.41 -3.91
CA LEU A 52 12.81 1.97 -3.97
C LEU A 52 12.88 1.49 -5.41
N SER A 53 13.98 0.79 -5.75
CA SER A 53 14.04 -0.06 -6.93
C SER A 53 13.81 -1.52 -6.53
N ALA A 54 12.60 -2.01 -6.75
CA ALA A 54 12.15 -3.38 -6.44
C ALA A 54 12.23 -4.28 -7.69
N ALA A 55 13.30 -4.16 -8.48
CA ALA A 55 13.44 -4.94 -9.70
C ALA A 55 13.63 -6.43 -9.41
N PRO A 56 13.11 -7.33 -10.26
CA PRO A 56 13.25 -8.76 -10.06
C PRO A 56 14.71 -9.22 -10.21
N LEU A 57 15.00 -10.44 -9.76
CA LEU A 57 16.30 -11.11 -9.94
C LEU A 57 17.51 -10.32 -9.40
N SER A 58 17.31 -9.54 -8.34
CA SER A 58 18.34 -8.63 -7.79
C SER A 58 18.87 -7.63 -8.83
N GLY A 59 18.06 -7.25 -9.81
CA GLY A 59 18.41 -6.30 -10.87
C GLY A 59 18.12 -4.85 -10.53
N GLY A 60 17.90 -4.53 -9.24
CA GLY A 60 17.54 -3.18 -8.80
C GLY A 60 18.66 -2.19 -9.09
N ALA A 61 18.29 -0.95 -9.38
CA ALA A 61 19.23 0.14 -9.59
C ALA A 61 18.61 1.48 -9.19
N VAL A 62 19.37 2.28 -8.44
CA VAL A 62 19.00 3.67 -8.11
C VAL A 62 20.15 4.56 -8.54
N THR A 63 19.88 5.52 -9.40
CA THR A 63 20.85 6.55 -9.80
C THR A 63 20.39 7.90 -9.28
N CYS A 64 21.23 8.56 -8.51
CA CYS A 64 20.99 9.89 -7.99
C CYS A 64 22.10 10.84 -8.45
N THR A 65 21.74 11.94 -9.11
CA THR A 65 22.68 12.99 -9.55
C THR A 65 22.25 14.38 -9.08
N GLY A 66 23.03 15.02 -8.21
CA GLY A 66 22.80 16.40 -7.78
C GLY A 66 21.46 16.67 -7.07
N ALA A 67 20.80 15.63 -6.54
CA ALA A 67 19.52 15.72 -5.85
C ALA A 67 19.69 15.57 -4.34
N THR A 68 18.73 16.10 -3.58
CA THR A 68 18.58 15.81 -2.14
C THR A 68 17.40 14.87 -1.93
N ILE A 69 17.60 13.78 -1.22
CA ILE A 69 16.57 12.80 -0.86
C ILE A 69 16.41 12.82 0.65
N ASN A 70 15.21 13.15 1.14
CA ASN A 70 14.86 13.09 2.56
C ASN A 70 14.06 11.81 2.80
N GLY A 71 14.70 10.79 3.37
CA GLY A 71 14.13 9.45 3.59
C GLY A 71 15.00 8.33 3.00
N ASP A 72 14.62 7.09 3.30
CA ASP A 72 15.44 5.92 2.99
C ASP A 72 15.43 5.58 1.49
N VAL A 73 16.56 5.09 1.00
CA VAL A 73 16.77 4.66 -0.39
C VAL A 73 17.09 3.17 -0.42
N GLY A 74 16.26 2.42 -1.13
CA GLY A 74 16.34 0.96 -1.26
C GLY A 74 16.59 0.52 -2.69
N SER A 75 17.37 -0.55 -2.86
CA SER A 75 17.51 -1.27 -4.12
C SER A 75 17.52 -2.78 -3.87
N SER A 76 16.82 -3.55 -4.72
CA SER A 76 16.94 -5.01 -4.74
C SER A 76 18.28 -5.50 -5.31
N GLY A 77 19.05 -4.61 -5.94
CA GLY A 77 20.38 -4.91 -6.46
C GLY A 77 21.47 -4.99 -5.41
N SER A 78 22.69 -5.29 -5.84
CA SER A 78 23.87 -5.31 -4.96
C SER A 78 24.17 -3.93 -4.38
N ALA A 79 25.08 -3.83 -3.40
CA ALA A 79 25.47 -2.55 -2.80
C ALA A 79 25.87 -1.47 -3.84
N ALA A 80 26.51 -1.89 -4.95
CA ALA A 80 26.92 -0.98 -6.03
C ALA A 80 25.76 -0.45 -6.89
N SER A 81 24.53 -0.96 -6.70
CA SER A 81 23.36 -0.56 -7.47
C SER A 81 22.81 0.81 -7.11
N ILE A 82 23.20 1.38 -5.96
CA ILE A 82 22.86 2.75 -5.57
C ILE A 82 24.03 3.66 -5.94
N VAL A 83 23.91 4.32 -7.09
CA VAL A 83 24.92 5.23 -7.63
C VAL A 83 24.58 6.66 -7.22
N ARG A 84 25.55 7.37 -6.64
CA ARG A 84 25.38 8.75 -6.15
C ARG A 84 26.46 9.65 -6.73
N THR A 85 26.02 10.67 -7.46
CA THR A 85 26.88 11.70 -8.05
C THR A 85 26.47 13.06 -7.51
N GLY A 86 27.14 13.52 -6.45
CA GLY A 86 26.80 14.80 -5.81
C GLY A 86 25.41 14.84 -5.15
N CYS A 87 24.87 13.68 -4.76
CA CYS A 87 23.60 13.58 -4.04
C CYS A 87 23.76 13.62 -2.53
N ILE A 88 22.75 14.18 -1.87
CA ILE A 88 22.59 14.14 -0.41
C ILE A 88 21.40 13.20 -0.10
N ILE A 89 21.62 12.22 0.77
CA ILE A 89 20.57 11.31 1.25
C ILE A 89 20.49 11.46 2.76
N ASN A 90 19.37 12.00 3.24
CA ASN A 90 19.04 12.16 4.65
C ASN A 90 18.16 10.99 5.08
N GLY A 91 18.76 9.81 5.13
CA GLY A 91 18.11 8.53 5.42
C GLY A 91 19.09 7.36 5.26
N ALA A 92 18.61 6.14 5.49
CA ALA A 92 19.38 4.93 5.27
C ALA A 92 19.48 4.58 3.78
N THR A 93 20.61 4.02 3.37
CA THR A 93 20.77 3.38 2.05
C THR A 93 20.87 1.88 2.23
N VAL A 94 19.94 1.12 1.63
CA VAL A 94 19.82 -0.33 1.80
C VAL A 94 19.90 -1.03 0.45
N ALA A 95 20.96 -1.80 0.22
CA ALA A 95 21.13 -2.61 -0.98
C ALA A 95 22.01 -3.85 -0.70
N PRO A 96 21.52 -5.09 -0.91
CA PRO A 96 20.14 -5.40 -1.31
C PRO A 96 19.15 -5.15 -0.17
N VAL A 97 17.93 -4.73 -0.51
CA VAL A 97 16.79 -4.76 0.43
C VAL A 97 16.37 -6.19 0.73
N ALA A 98 15.74 -6.42 1.88
CA ALA A 98 15.15 -7.71 2.22
C ALA A 98 14.08 -8.13 1.20
N SER A 99 13.95 -9.43 0.95
CA SER A 99 12.94 -9.96 0.01
C SER A 99 11.51 -9.57 0.38
N GLY A 100 11.22 -9.43 1.68
CA GLY A 100 9.93 -8.93 2.17
C GLY A 100 9.55 -7.56 1.61
N VAL A 101 10.52 -6.64 1.46
CA VAL A 101 10.29 -5.30 0.88
C VAL A 101 9.82 -5.38 -0.56
N VAL A 102 10.43 -6.27 -1.35
CA VAL A 102 10.05 -6.49 -2.76
C VAL A 102 8.69 -7.16 -2.86
N ASN A 103 8.39 -8.12 -1.97
CA ASN A 103 7.09 -8.78 -1.92
C ASN A 103 5.97 -7.81 -1.56
N ASP A 104 6.16 -7.00 -0.51
CA ASP A 104 5.16 -6.01 -0.06
C ASP A 104 4.88 -4.98 -1.15
N PHE A 105 5.93 -4.47 -1.81
CA PHE A 105 5.77 -3.58 -2.96
C PHE A 105 4.96 -4.24 -4.09
N ASN A 106 5.24 -5.48 -4.45
CA ASN A 106 4.52 -6.19 -5.51
C ASN A 106 3.06 -6.48 -5.13
N SER A 107 2.80 -6.83 -3.87
CA SER A 107 1.45 -7.02 -3.34
C SER A 107 0.64 -5.72 -3.40
N ALA A 108 1.22 -4.60 -2.94
CA ALA A 108 0.59 -3.29 -3.04
C ALA A 108 0.32 -2.90 -4.50
N TYR A 109 1.30 -3.11 -5.38
CA TYR A 109 1.15 -2.85 -6.82
C TYR A 109 0.00 -3.65 -7.44
N ALA A 110 -0.13 -4.94 -7.09
CA ALA A 110 -1.21 -5.80 -7.57
C ALA A 110 -2.58 -5.39 -7.01
N ALA A 111 -2.65 -5.08 -5.72
CA ALA A 111 -3.89 -4.65 -5.06
C ALA A 111 -4.43 -3.34 -5.67
N LEU A 112 -3.56 -2.35 -5.92
CA LEU A 112 -3.96 -1.11 -6.59
C LEU A 112 -4.43 -1.33 -8.03
N ALA A 113 -3.81 -2.28 -8.74
CA ALA A 113 -4.24 -2.64 -10.10
C ALA A 113 -5.70 -3.14 -10.12
N SER A 114 -6.14 -3.85 -9.07
CA SER A 114 -7.51 -4.36 -8.95
C SER A 114 -8.58 -3.34 -8.52
N GLN A 115 -8.20 -2.13 -8.09
CA GLN A 115 -9.17 -1.13 -7.65
C GLN A 115 -10.06 -0.65 -8.80
N SER A 116 -11.37 -0.61 -8.59
CA SER A 116 -12.34 -0.13 -9.59
C SER A 116 -12.23 1.38 -9.79
N CYS A 117 -12.39 1.84 -11.03
CA CYS A 117 -12.37 3.26 -11.36
C CYS A 117 -13.67 3.95 -10.89
N THR A 118 -13.54 5.07 -10.18
CA THR A 118 -14.68 5.96 -9.90
C THR A 118 -14.86 7.00 -11.00
N GLN A 119 -13.77 7.34 -11.69
CA GLN A 119 -13.74 8.24 -12.83
C GLN A 119 -12.78 7.72 -13.89
N THR A 120 -13.16 7.82 -15.17
CA THR A 120 -12.28 7.52 -16.30
C THR A 120 -12.05 8.77 -17.13
N ILE A 121 -10.78 9.09 -17.40
CA ILE A 121 -10.34 10.19 -18.24
C ILE A 121 -9.70 9.61 -19.51
N ASN A 122 -10.38 9.75 -20.64
CA ASN A 122 -9.91 9.22 -21.93
C ASN A 122 -8.89 10.13 -22.64
N GLN A 123 -8.71 11.36 -22.16
CA GLN A 123 -7.76 12.30 -22.72
C GLN A 123 -6.32 11.85 -22.39
N ALA A 124 -5.51 11.63 -23.43
CA ALA A 124 -4.14 11.14 -23.27
C ALA A 124 -3.10 12.25 -23.04
N ALA A 125 -3.41 13.49 -23.43
CA ALA A 125 -2.48 14.61 -23.32
C ALA A 125 -3.17 15.90 -22.86
N PHE A 126 -2.54 16.59 -21.92
CA PHE A 126 -2.93 17.88 -21.37
C PHE A 126 -1.78 18.85 -21.62
N THR A 127 -2.07 20.02 -22.19
CA THR A 127 -1.07 21.04 -22.46
C THR A 127 -1.67 22.40 -22.14
N ASP A 128 -0.94 23.20 -21.36
CA ASP A 128 -1.30 24.59 -21.02
C ASP A 128 -2.69 24.74 -20.41
N THR A 129 -3.06 23.76 -19.59
CA THR A 129 -4.39 23.66 -19.05
C THR A 129 -4.36 23.44 -17.54
N ALA A 130 -5.52 23.62 -16.91
CA ALA A 130 -5.77 23.21 -15.55
C ALA A 130 -6.74 22.03 -15.57
N LEU A 131 -6.39 20.96 -14.86
CA LEU A 131 -7.26 19.83 -14.61
C LEU A 131 -7.61 19.81 -13.13
N SER A 132 -8.84 19.49 -12.80
CA SER A 132 -9.28 19.41 -11.41
C SER A 132 -10.08 18.13 -11.20
N VAL A 133 -9.78 17.42 -10.12
CA VAL A 133 -10.40 16.13 -9.80
C VAL A 133 -10.79 16.05 -8.33
N ASN A 134 -11.90 15.38 -8.06
CA ASN A 134 -12.38 15.09 -6.72
C ASN A 134 -11.69 13.81 -6.19
N PRO A 135 -11.81 13.49 -4.89
CA PRO A 135 -11.23 12.28 -4.30
C PRO A 135 -11.80 11.02 -4.96
N GLY A 136 -10.98 9.95 -5.01
CA GLY A 136 -11.39 8.66 -5.57
C GLY A 136 -10.34 8.01 -6.47
N VAL A 137 -10.78 7.10 -7.33
CA VAL A 137 -9.95 6.33 -8.26
C VAL A 137 -10.10 6.88 -9.68
N ILE A 138 -9.11 7.64 -10.13
CA ILE A 138 -9.06 8.29 -11.43
C ILE A 138 -8.24 7.42 -12.39
N CYS A 139 -8.89 6.91 -13.43
CA CYS A 139 -8.28 6.01 -14.40
C CYS A 139 -8.01 6.68 -15.75
N PHE A 140 -6.82 6.45 -16.28
CA PHE A 140 -6.43 6.72 -17.66
C PHE A 140 -6.24 5.38 -18.37
N PRO A 141 -7.06 5.05 -19.39
CA PRO A 141 -6.96 3.76 -20.08
C PRO A 141 -5.62 3.54 -20.78
N ALA A 142 -5.01 4.62 -21.26
CA ALA A 142 -3.74 4.63 -21.99
C ALA A 142 -2.69 5.50 -21.26
N ALA A 143 -1.60 5.82 -21.95
CA ALA A 143 -0.60 6.76 -21.47
C ALA A 143 -1.20 8.16 -21.20
N ALA A 144 -0.68 8.83 -20.16
CA ALA A 144 -1.09 10.18 -19.79
C ALA A 144 0.12 11.13 -19.84
N THR A 145 -0.01 12.22 -20.59
CA THR A 145 1.02 13.24 -20.74
C THR A 145 0.52 14.59 -20.23
N PHE A 146 1.30 15.23 -19.37
CA PHE A 146 1.01 16.54 -18.81
C PHE A 146 2.15 17.50 -19.14
N THR A 147 1.86 18.52 -19.93
CA THR A 147 2.83 19.56 -20.32
C THR A 147 2.35 20.90 -19.79
N ARG A 148 3.14 21.55 -18.94
CA ARG A 148 2.82 22.85 -18.31
C ARG A 148 1.37 22.90 -17.76
N THR A 149 0.95 21.78 -17.19
CA THR A 149 -0.42 21.56 -16.72
C THR A 149 -0.43 21.57 -15.19
N THR A 150 -1.46 22.18 -14.62
CA THR A 150 -1.73 22.11 -13.18
C THR A 150 -2.88 21.15 -12.91
N LEU A 151 -2.61 20.07 -12.16
CA LEU A 151 -3.63 19.18 -11.62
C LEU A 151 -3.96 19.62 -10.20
N THR A 152 -5.21 20.04 -9.98
CA THR A 152 -5.74 20.42 -8.68
C THR A 152 -6.54 19.28 -8.08
N LEU A 153 -6.11 18.79 -6.93
CA LEU A 153 -6.83 17.81 -6.13
C LEU A 153 -7.77 18.56 -5.19
N ASN A 154 -9.07 18.44 -5.45
CA ASN A 154 -10.11 19.11 -4.68
C ASN A 154 -10.58 18.19 -3.55
N GLY A 155 -10.02 18.35 -2.37
CA GLY A 155 -10.46 17.60 -1.20
C GLY A 155 -9.86 18.15 0.08
N SER A 156 -10.31 17.57 1.18
CA SER A 156 -9.85 17.79 2.54
C SER A 156 -8.51 17.10 2.81
N ALA A 157 -7.93 17.33 4.00
CA ALA A 157 -6.68 16.72 4.42
C ALA A 157 -6.73 15.19 4.58
N THR A 158 -7.92 14.63 4.78
CA THR A 158 -8.14 13.18 4.95
C THR A 158 -8.53 12.48 3.66
N ASP A 159 -8.84 13.23 2.61
CA ASP A 159 -9.22 12.67 1.34
C ASP A 159 -8.01 12.03 0.63
N THR A 160 -8.33 11.09 -0.23
CA THR A 160 -7.36 10.20 -0.89
C THR A 160 -7.62 10.11 -2.38
N TRP A 161 -6.54 10.02 -3.15
CA TRP A 161 -6.58 9.89 -4.60
C TRP A 161 -5.76 8.69 -5.04
N LEU A 162 -6.34 7.88 -5.92
CA LEU A 162 -5.62 6.84 -6.65
C LEU A 162 -5.70 7.14 -8.15
N PHE A 163 -4.57 7.52 -8.73
CA PHE A 163 -4.44 7.64 -10.18
C PHE A 163 -3.94 6.32 -10.75
N LYS A 164 -4.66 5.76 -11.72
CA LYS A 164 -4.27 4.55 -12.45
C LYS A 164 -4.01 4.88 -13.90
N VAL A 165 -2.79 4.71 -14.39
CA VAL A 165 -2.43 5.00 -15.79
C VAL A 165 -2.11 3.71 -16.53
N GLY A 166 -2.72 3.54 -17.70
CA GLY A 166 -2.57 2.35 -18.53
C GLY A 166 -3.46 1.18 -18.14
N THR A 167 -4.70 1.44 -17.69
CA THR A 167 -5.62 0.37 -17.26
C THR A 167 -6.03 -0.59 -18.38
N SER A 168 -5.79 -0.25 -19.66
CA SER A 168 -5.96 -1.14 -20.81
C SER A 168 -4.72 -1.99 -21.12
N GLY A 169 -3.72 -2.03 -20.23
CA GLY A 169 -2.56 -2.91 -20.29
C GLY A 169 -1.23 -2.21 -20.58
N THR A 170 -1.24 -1.02 -21.19
CA THR A 170 -0.03 -0.20 -21.40
C THR A 170 -0.34 1.27 -21.16
N GLY A 171 0.64 2.00 -20.63
CA GLY A 171 0.51 3.42 -20.32
C GLY A 171 1.67 3.94 -19.48
N ALA A 172 2.45 4.84 -20.06
CA ALA A 172 3.44 5.62 -19.35
C ALA A 172 2.81 6.92 -18.82
N LEU A 173 3.40 7.46 -17.76
CA LEU A 173 3.09 8.79 -17.26
C LEU A 173 4.25 9.73 -17.57
N THR A 174 3.97 10.81 -18.30
CA THR A 174 4.96 11.82 -18.67
C THR A 174 4.52 13.18 -18.17
N GLY A 175 5.32 13.84 -17.35
CA GLY A 175 5.09 15.21 -16.88
C GLY A 175 6.25 16.12 -17.27
N THR A 176 5.99 17.23 -17.96
CA THR A 176 6.97 18.28 -18.25
C THR A 176 6.44 19.62 -17.76
N GLY A 177 7.04 20.18 -16.70
CA GLY A 177 6.47 21.33 -15.99
C GLY A 177 5.08 21.01 -15.41
N PHE A 178 4.86 19.75 -15.04
CA PHE A 178 3.61 19.29 -14.46
C PHE A 178 3.55 19.69 -12.98
N SER A 179 2.44 20.26 -12.53
CA SER A 179 2.25 20.67 -11.14
C SER A 179 1.06 19.97 -10.54
N VAL A 180 1.25 19.23 -9.45
CA VAL A 180 0.18 18.63 -8.65
C VAL A 180 -0.02 19.47 -7.41
N VAL A 181 -1.19 20.09 -7.27
CA VAL A 181 -1.52 20.98 -6.15
C VAL A 181 -2.75 20.47 -5.42
N MET A 182 -2.82 20.73 -4.11
CA MET A 182 -3.97 20.35 -3.27
C MET A 182 -4.62 21.62 -2.74
N ALA A 183 -5.88 21.84 -3.08
CA ALA A 183 -6.57 23.11 -2.78
C ALA A 183 -6.94 23.29 -1.29
N GLY A 184 -6.93 22.21 -0.48
CA GLY A 184 -7.43 22.19 0.89
C GLY A 184 -6.43 21.79 1.99
N GLY A 185 -5.11 21.94 1.76
CA GLY A 185 -4.10 21.52 2.75
C GLY A 185 -3.92 19.99 2.83
N GLY A 186 -4.16 19.31 1.72
CA GLY A 186 -3.99 17.86 1.59
C GLY A 186 -2.59 17.36 1.96
N ASN A 187 -2.50 16.09 2.33
CA ASN A 187 -1.22 15.41 2.53
C ASN A 187 -0.78 14.76 1.20
N PRO A 188 0.43 15.07 0.67
CA PRO A 188 0.93 14.42 -0.54
C PRO A 188 0.95 12.88 -0.43
N CYS A 189 1.09 12.35 0.78
CA CYS A 189 1.10 10.92 1.05
C CYS A 189 -0.26 10.23 0.85
N ASN A 190 -1.36 10.99 0.81
CA ASN A 190 -2.70 10.46 0.50
C ASN A 190 -2.94 10.32 -1.01
N VAL A 191 -1.97 10.71 -1.83
CA VAL A 191 -2.03 10.63 -3.29
C VAL A 191 -1.19 9.45 -3.76
N THR A 192 -1.81 8.50 -4.45
CA THR A 192 -1.14 7.31 -4.98
C THR A 192 -1.26 7.28 -6.49
N TRP A 193 -0.17 6.90 -7.17
CA TRP A 193 -0.08 6.80 -8.62
C TRP A 193 0.38 5.40 -9.00
N TRP A 194 -0.57 4.58 -9.46
CA TRP A 194 -0.28 3.28 -10.07
C TRP A 194 -0.08 3.45 -11.57
N ILE A 195 1.10 3.09 -12.08
CA ILE A 195 1.46 3.30 -13.48
C ILE A 195 1.85 1.97 -14.10
N ALA A 196 1.17 1.56 -15.17
CA ALA A 196 1.43 0.29 -15.84
C ALA A 196 2.85 0.17 -16.41
N GLN A 197 3.43 1.28 -16.89
CA GLN A 197 4.78 1.33 -17.47
C GLN A 197 5.68 2.34 -16.73
N ALA A 198 6.51 3.07 -17.49
CA ALA A 198 7.51 3.97 -16.97
C ALA A 198 6.89 5.33 -16.60
N VAL A 199 7.58 6.03 -15.70
CA VAL A 199 7.27 7.41 -15.34
C VAL A 199 8.43 8.30 -15.73
N THR A 200 8.13 9.41 -16.40
CA THR A 200 9.10 10.48 -16.69
C THR A 200 8.58 11.80 -16.16
N MET A 201 9.33 12.45 -15.30
CA MET A 201 9.04 13.80 -14.78
C MET A 201 10.20 14.73 -15.11
N THR A 202 9.91 15.88 -15.72
CA THR A 202 10.91 16.88 -16.11
C THR A 202 10.48 18.25 -15.61
N THR A 203 11.27 18.83 -14.70
CA THR A 203 11.01 20.16 -14.10
C THR A 203 9.61 20.30 -13.48
N SER A 204 9.08 19.20 -12.95
CA SER A 204 7.72 19.11 -12.39
C SER A 204 7.70 19.33 -10.87
N ASN A 205 6.59 19.83 -10.36
CA ASN A 205 6.23 19.84 -8.94
C ASN A 205 5.26 18.70 -8.67
N PHE A 206 5.75 17.61 -8.09
CA PHE A 206 4.99 16.38 -7.99
C PHE A 206 4.61 16.08 -6.54
N ASN A 207 3.36 15.69 -6.33
CA ASN A 207 2.84 15.23 -5.05
C ASN A 207 2.25 13.82 -5.23
N GLY A 208 2.74 12.87 -4.45
CA GLY A 208 2.20 11.51 -4.38
C GLY A 208 3.23 10.40 -4.36
N THR A 209 2.78 9.24 -3.93
CA THR A 209 3.51 7.97 -3.97
C THR A 209 3.31 7.30 -5.33
N ILE A 210 4.40 7.11 -6.07
CA ILE A 210 4.41 6.43 -7.37
C ILE A 210 4.76 4.96 -7.17
N LEU A 211 3.93 4.07 -7.72
CA LEU A 211 4.19 2.66 -7.93
C LEU A 211 4.23 2.40 -9.45
N ALA A 212 5.43 2.31 -10.01
CA ALA A 212 5.64 2.15 -11.44
C ALA A 212 5.92 0.69 -11.82
N GLY A 213 5.25 0.22 -12.87
CA GLY A 213 5.45 -1.10 -13.47
C GLY A 213 6.76 -1.23 -14.24
N ALA A 214 7.41 -0.10 -14.56
CA ALA A 214 8.74 -0.02 -15.13
C ALA A 214 9.57 1.09 -14.45
N ALA A 215 10.54 1.67 -15.16
CA ALA A 215 11.48 2.62 -14.59
C ALA A 215 10.84 3.97 -14.25
N ILE A 216 11.36 4.64 -13.23
CA ILE A 216 11.03 6.04 -12.89
C ILE A 216 12.25 6.91 -13.24
N THR A 217 12.04 7.96 -14.02
CA THR A 217 13.04 9.01 -14.25
C THR A 217 12.45 10.35 -13.85
N ALA A 218 13.05 11.00 -12.86
CA ALA A 218 12.63 12.31 -12.38
C ALA A 218 13.81 13.29 -12.44
N THR A 219 13.68 14.30 -13.29
CA THR A 219 14.53 15.49 -13.27
C THR A 219 13.76 16.58 -12.55
N VAL A 220 14.10 16.81 -11.29
CA VAL A 220 13.46 17.84 -10.47
C VAL A 220 14.27 19.13 -10.66
N GLY A 221 13.59 20.19 -11.09
CA GLY A 221 14.23 21.50 -11.25
C GLY A 221 14.74 22.03 -9.90
N THR A 222 15.63 23.02 -9.91
CA THR A 222 16.20 23.61 -8.68
C THR A 222 15.15 24.23 -7.75
N ALA A 223 14.04 24.72 -8.30
CA ALA A 223 12.88 25.21 -7.56
C ALA A 223 11.72 24.19 -7.47
N GLY A 224 11.91 22.99 -8.04
CA GLY A 224 10.91 21.93 -8.04
C GLY A 224 11.00 21.04 -6.81
N ALA A 225 9.88 20.47 -6.39
CA ALA A 225 9.84 19.46 -5.33
C ALA A 225 9.10 18.19 -5.79
N PHE A 226 9.59 17.04 -5.35
CA PHE A 226 8.85 15.78 -5.37
C PHE A 226 8.50 15.41 -3.93
N ASN A 227 7.24 15.53 -3.53
CA ASN A 227 6.80 15.11 -2.18
C ASN A 227 6.02 13.80 -2.29
N GLY A 228 6.54 12.72 -1.72
CA GLY A 228 5.94 11.40 -1.88
C GLY A 228 6.97 10.28 -1.83
N ARG A 229 6.74 9.24 -2.63
CA ARG A 229 7.67 8.11 -2.80
C ARG A 229 7.85 7.80 -4.29
N ALA A 230 9.05 7.35 -4.66
CA ALA A 230 9.35 6.85 -6.00
C ALA A 230 9.69 5.34 -5.92
N LEU A 231 8.69 4.50 -6.15
CA LEU A 231 8.79 3.04 -6.01
C LEU A 231 8.59 2.37 -7.38
N ALA A 232 9.55 1.59 -7.84
CA ALA A 232 9.55 1.04 -9.21
C ALA A 232 9.87 -0.46 -9.26
N LYS A 233 9.26 -1.17 -10.22
CA LYS A 233 9.65 -2.54 -10.62
C LYS A 233 10.96 -2.60 -11.42
N ALA A 234 11.60 -1.45 -11.65
CA ALA A 234 12.85 -1.33 -12.39
C ALA A 234 13.70 -0.21 -11.79
N ALA A 235 14.61 0.36 -12.58
CA ALA A 235 15.50 1.42 -12.12
C ALA A 235 14.75 2.69 -11.71
N VAL A 236 15.28 3.40 -10.71
CA VAL A 236 14.87 4.76 -10.35
C VAL A 236 16.04 5.72 -10.60
N THR A 237 15.80 6.75 -11.40
CA THR A 237 16.78 7.81 -11.69
C THR A 237 16.26 9.16 -11.22
N LEU A 238 17.00 9.81 -10.33
CA LEU A 238 16.70 11.15 -9.81
C LEU A 238 17.83 12.11 -10.17
N THR A 239 17.48 13.24 -10.76
CA THR A 239 18.41 14.30 -11.13
C THR A 239 17.93 15.65 -10.60
N GLY A 240 18.77 16.35 -9.83
CA GLY A 240 18.48 17.68 -9.31
C GLY A 240 17.37 17.73 -8.25
N GLY A 241 17.12 18.92 -7.73
CA GLY A 241 16.00 19.24 -6.84
C GLY A 241 15.97 18.45 -5.53
N THR A 242 14.78 18.37 -4.93
CA THR A 242 14.55 17.69 -3.65
C THR A 242 13.40 16.68 -3.75
N LEU A 243 13.63 15.47 -3.25
CA LEU A 243 12.59 14.47 -2.97
C LEU A 243 12.37 14.40 -1.46
N ASN A 244 11.14 14.67 -1.03
CA ASN A 244 10.69 14.56 0.36
C ASN A 244 9.85 13.30 0.52
N GLY A 245 10.42 12.31 1.20
CA GLY A 245 9.78 11.04 1.52
C GLY A 245 8.56 11.19 2.41
N CYS A 246 7.55 10.35 2.19
CA CYS A 246 6.46 10.16 3.13
C CYS A 246 6.90 9.38 4.38
N THR A 247 6.19 9.56 5.49
CA THR A 247 6.25 8.71 6.69
C THR A 247 4.98 7.85 6.77
N GLY A 248 5.09 6.53 7.01
CA GLY A 248 3.94 5.61 7.12
C GLY A 248 3.53 4.88 5.82
N GLY A 249 2.64 3.87 5.93
CA GLY A 249 2.52 2.79 4.94
C GLY A 249 1.16 2.41 4.35
N SER A 250 0.06 3.06 4.72
CA SER A 250 -1.24 2.81 4.09
C SER A 250 -1.36 3.61 2.79
N ILE A 251 -1.69 2.97 1.65
CA ILE A 251 -1.96 3.63 0.38
C ILE A 251 -3.28 3.15 -0.25
N GLY A 252 -4.06 4.07 -0.79
CA GLY A 252 -5.36 3.75 -1.39
C GLY A 252 -6.53 4.14 -0.49
N GLY A 253 -7.40 4.96 -1.07
CA GLY A 253 -8.52 5.59 -0.39
C GLY A 253 -9.63 4.67 0.03
N GLY A 254 -10.03 4.81 1.29
CA GLY A 254 -11.18 4.19 1.91
C GLY A 254 -10.98 4.20 3.40
N GLY A 255 -11.53 5.22 4.08
CA GLY A 255 -11.57 5.26 5.54
C GLY A 255 -12.32 4.03 6.08
N GLY A 256 -11.75 3.43 7.11
CA GLY A 256 -12.24 2.21 7.75
C GLY A 256 -11.12 1.61 8.56
N ASP A 257 -10.92 2.23 9.73
CA ASP A 257 -10.32 1.67 10.93
C ASP A 257 -8.85 1.23 10.80
N ASP A 258 -7.96 2.19 11.10
CA ASP A 258 -6.72 1.87 11.79
C ASP A 258 -7.11 1.26 13.14
N ASP A 259 -7.49 -0.01 13.14
CA ASP A 259 -7.25 -0.89 14.27
C ASP A 259 -5.74 -1.10 14.30
N GLY A 260 -5.03 -0.05 14.72
CA GLY A 260 -3.77 -0.22 15.39
C GLY A 260 -4.05 -1.05 16.63
N GLU A 261 -4.15 -2.37 16.47
CA GLU A 261 -3.83 -3.30 17.53
C GLU A 261 -2.32 -3.19 17.75
N GLY A 262 -1.93 -2.08 18.38
CA GLY A 262 -0.99 -2.19 19.46
C GLY A 262 -1.66 -3.05 20.51
N ASP A 263 -1.40 -4.35 20.47
CA ASP A 263 -1.68 -5.30 21.55
C ASP A 263 -0.80 -4.94 22.76
N HIS A 264 -1.10 -3.81 23.35
CA HIS A 264 -0.88 -3.51 24.75
C HIS A 264 -2.29 -3.37 25.31
N ASP A 265 -2.82 -4.50 25.80
CA ASP A 265 -3.59 -4.59 27.05
C ASP A 265 -4.20 -6.00 27.16
N HIS A 266 -3.40 -6.93 27.70
CA HIS A 266 -4.00 -7.99 28.49
C HIS A 266 -4.21 -7.43 29.90
N ASP A 267 -5.39 -6.85 30.10
CA ASP A 267 -6.01 -6.72 31.41
C ASP A 267 -6.06 -8.09 32.08
N HIS A 268 -5.11 -8.32 32.97
CA HIS A 268 -5.31 -9.19 34.11
C HIS A 268 -5.58 -8.33 35.33
N ASP A 269 -6.74 -7.66 35.32
CA ASP A 269 -7.44 -7.36 36.57
C ASP A 269 -7.98 -8.69 37.13
N LYS A 270 -7.09 -9.37 37.86
CA LYS A 270 -7.46 -10.20 38.99
C LYS A 270 -6.79 -9.61 40.20
N ASP A 271 -7.56 -8.82 40.93
CA ASP A 271 -7.53 -8.68 42.37
C ASP A 271 -6.12 -8.66 42.99
N HIS A 272 -5.57 -7.45 43.14
CA HIS A 272 -4.49 -7.19 44.09
C HIS A 272 -4.97 -7.44 45.54
N HIS A 273 -5.06 -8.71 45.92
CA HIS A 273 -5.14 -9.15 47.31
C HIS A 273 -3.72 -9.34 47.85
N LYS A 274 -3.36 -8.47 48.79
CA LYS A 274 -2.08 -8.46 49.51
C LYS A 274 -1.87 -9.79 50.24
N CYS A 275 -0.78 -10.51 49.95
CA CYS A 275 -0.32 -11.65 50.76
C CYS A 275 1.13 -11.48 51.22
N ASN A 276 1.30 -11.48 52.54
CA ASN A 276 2.51 -11.19 53.30
C ASN A 276 3.31 -12.48 53.61
N GLN A 277 4.63 -12.33 53.74
CA GLN A 277 5.68 -13.34 53.88
C GLN A 277 5.48 -14.28 55.10
N GLY A 278 5.56 -15.60 54.92
CA GLY A 278 5.57 -16.58 56.02
C GLY A 278 5.58 -18.04 55.54
N ARG A 279 6.35 -18.91 56.21
CA ARG A 279 6.77 -20.26 55.77
C ARG A 279 5.67 -21.33 55.87
N GLY A 280 5.66 -22.30 54.95
CA GLY A 280 5.07 -23.63 55.16
C GLY A 280 4.30 -24.20 53.97
N ASN A 281 4.62 -25.44 53.57
CA ASN A 281 4.20 -26.08 52.33
C ASN A 281 2.79 -26.69 52.38
N GLY A 282 1.93 -26.29 51.42
CA GLY A 282 0.68 -26.98 51.09
C GLY A 282 -0.15 -26.26 50.02
N ARG A 283 -0.08 -26.79 48.77
CA ARG A 283 -0.68 -26.36 47.48
C ARG A 283 -0.60 -24.85 47.15
N GLU A 284 0.41 -24.57 46.34
CA GLU A 284 1.14 -23.31 46.12
C GLU A 284 0.29 -22.17 45.52
N GLY A 285 0.11 -21.04 46.19
CA GLY A 285 0.63 -20.69 47.49
C GLY A 285 0.10 -19.35 47.97
N CYS A 286 -0.85 -19.39 48.90
CA CYS A 286 -1.16 -18.34 49.87
C CYS A 286 -2.19 -18.89 50.89
N ASP A 287 -1.74 -19.41 52.01
CA ASP A 287 -2.51 -19.43 53.26
C ASP A 287 -1.55 -19.24 54.45
N PRO A 288 -1.89 -18.42 55.48
CA PRO A 288 -0.95 -17.68 56.31
C PRO A 288 -0.76 -18.32 57.68
N GLY A 289 0.33 -17.98 58.36
CA GLY A 289 0.45 -18.35 59.77
C GLY A 289 1.74 -17.92 60.44
N ASN A 290 1.65 -16.79 61.15
CA ASN A 290 2.29 -16.56 62.44
C ASN A 290 3.81 -16.30 62.45
N SER A 291 4.18 -15.04 62.25
CA SER A 291 5.42 -14.50 62.81
C SER A 291 5.13 -14.09 64.24
N ASP A 292 5.84 -14.65 65.22
CA ASP A 292 6.13 -13.96 66.48
C ASP A 292 7.15 -14.71 67.37
N HIS A 293 8.25 -13.99 67.63
CA HIS A 293 9.04 -13.91 68.86
C HIS A 293 10.06 -14.99 69.29
N HIS A 294 11.19 -14.45 69.78
CA HIS A 294 12.15 -14.96 70.76
C HIS A 294 13.31 -15.88 70.31
N ASN A 295 14.49 -15.25 70.17
CA ASN A 295 15.67 -15.45 71.03
C ASN A 295 15.94 -16.85 71.61
N GLY A 296 17.18 -17.34 71.44
CA GLY A 296 17.81 -18.33 72.33
C GLY A 296 18.22 -19.63 71.64
N SER A 297 19.53 -19.94 71.72
CA SER A 297 20.20 -21.22 72.00
C SER A 297 19.35 -22.52 71.92
N ASN A 298 19.82 -23.69 71.46
CA ASN A 298 20.89 -24.58 71.97
C ASN A 298 21.02 -25.72 70.91
N ASP A 299 22.19 -26.16 70.45
CA ASP A 299 23.06 -27.21 71.02
C ASP A 299 22.62 -28.65 70.66
N GLU A 300 23.54 -29.34 69.97
CA GLU A 300 23.86 -30.80 69.96
C GLU A 300 23.00 -31.86 69.22
N ASP A 301 23.74 -32.92 68.85
CA ASP A 301 23.36 -34.25 68.33
C ASP A 301 23.17 -34.39 66.80
N GLY A 302 24.04 -34.99 65.98
CA GLY A 302 25.16 -35.89 66.25
C GLY A 302 24.84 -37.36 65.95
N HIS A 303 24.64 -37.76 64.68
CA HIS A 303 24.81 -39.13 64.13
C HIS A 303 24.89 -38.98 62.59
N GLY A 304 25.84 -39.47 61.79
CA GLY A 304 26.74 -40.61 61.89
C GLY A 304 26.76 -41.35 60.54
N ARG A 305 27.89 -41.28 59.80
CA ARG A 305 28.39 -42.17 58.72
C ARG A 305 27.68 -42.09 57.35
N GLY A 306 28.31 -41.96 56.19
CA GLY A 306 29.72 -42.05 55.79
C GLY A 306 30.04 -43.40 55.14
N ARG A 307 30.25 -43.43 53.81
CA ARG A 307 31.34 -44.14 53.10
C ARG A 307 31.19 -44.04 51.57
N GLY A 308 32.07 -43.25 50.97
CA GLY A 308 32.64 -43.56 49.66
C GLY A 308 34.04 -44.12 49.85
N HIS A 309 34.41 -45.07 49.01
CA HIS A 309 35.67 -45.14 48.27
C HIS A 309 35.31 -45.75 46.91
#